data_AF-A0A520WY27-F1
#
_entry.id   AF-A0A520WY27-F1
#
_cell.length_a   1.000
_cell.length_b   1.000
_cell.length_c   1.000
_cell.angle_alpha   90.00
_cell.angle_beta   90.00
_cell.angle_gamma   90.00
#
_symmetry.space_group_name_H-M   'P 1'
#
loop_
_entity.id
_entity.type
_entity.pdbx_description
1 polymer ?
#
loop_
_entity_poly.entity_id
_entity_poly.type
_entity_poly.pdbx_seq_one_letter_code
_entity_poly.pdbx_strand_id
1 'polypeptide(L)'
;MRRRFGSRGRGRRTKSWLVWLATAVMLAATLWLTGRPTARGDAISIEHRWTICGERRSAACVIDGDTVAIGKRRIRLTGYDSPELDGACAEESARARDARALLADWLNRGPVMVDGGNNPPRDRYGRELRAARRITPDGEEWLADWMIERGVAEGDGWIAAHINWCE
;
A
#
# COMPACT_ATOMS: atom_id res chain seq x y z
N MET A 1 66.46 3.90 63.41
CA MET A 1 65.01 3.78 63.72
C MET A 1 64.27 4.88 62.94
N ARG A 2 63.15 4.55 62.28
CA ARG A 2 62.17 5.43 61.57
C ARG A 2 62.56 5.96 60.18
N ARG A 3 61.68 6.00 59.16
CA ARG A 3 60.40 5.34 58.81
C ARG A 3 60.20 5.65 57.31
N ARG A 4 59.96 4.65 56.44
CA ARG A 4 59.58 4.86 55.03
C ARG A 4 58.16 5.44 54.98
N PHE A 5 57.97 6.60 54.33
CA PHE A 5 56.65 7.09 53.95
C PHE A 5 56.23 6.43 52.62
N GLY A 6 55.26 5.52 52.68
CA GLY A 6 54.58 5.01 51.49
C GLY A 6 53.42 5.95 51.13
N SER A 7 53.42 6.48 49.91
CA SER A 7 52.25 7.15 49.35
C SER A 7 51.26 6.09 48.85
N ARG A 8 50.05 6.08 49.42
CA ARG A 8 48.92 5.27 48.90
C ARG A 8 48.21 6.09 47.83
N GLY A 9 48.43 5.76 46.57
CA GLY A 9 47.62 6.25 45.45
C GLY A 9 46.19 5.71 45.56
N ARG A 10 45.21 6.61 45.72
CA ARG A 10 43.79 6.28 45.82
C ARG A 10 43.23 6.07 44.40
N GLY A 11 43.27 4.83 43.91
CA GLY A 11 42.70 4.45 42.62
C GLY A 11 41.20 4.73 42.57
N ARG A 12 40.80 5.73 41.77
CA ARG A 12 39.41 6.09 41.51
C ARG A 12 38.80 4.99 40.63
N ARG A 13 38.24 3.93 41.25
CA ARG A 13 37.43 2.93 40.56
C ARG A 13 36.21 3.64 39.97
N THR A 14 36.30 4.04 38.70
CA THR A 14 35.14 4.48 37.95
C THR A 14 34.16 3.30 37.94
N LYS A 15 32.92 3.57 38.35
CA LYS A 15 31.85 2.58 38.45
C LYS A 15 31.50 2.13 37.02
N SER A 16 32.25 1.15 36.50
CA SER A 16 32.18 0.66 35.11
C SER A 16 30.76 0.34 34.65
N TRP A 17 29.88 -0.10 35.56
CA TRP A 17 28.46 -0.33 35.26
C TRP A 17 27.71 0.92 34.78
N LEU A 18 28.07 2.12 35.23
CA LEU A 18 27.47 3.38 34.74
C LEU A 18 27.85 3.66 33.29
N VAL A 19 29.06 3.27 32.87
CA VAL A 19 29.51 3.41 31.48
C VAL A 19 28.74 2.45 30.58
N TRP A 20 28.58 1.19 31.02
CA TRP A 20 27.79 0.18 30.30
C TRP A 20 26.30 0.51 30.22
N LEU A 21 25.74 1.12 31.27
CA LEU A 21 24.34 1.55 31.28
C LEU A 21 24.13 2.73 30.32
N ALA A 22 25.05 3.69 30.31
CA ALA A 22 24.99 4.82 29.38
C ALA A 22 25.12 4.37 27.91
N THR A 23 26.01 3.42 27.60
CA THR A 23 26.13 2.88 26.24
C THR A 23 24.90 2.07 25.83
N ALA A 24 24.32 1.27 26.73
CA ALA A 24 23.08 0.54 26.44
C ALA A 24 21.90 1.49 26.15
N VAL A 25 21.75 2.57 26.92
CA VAL A 25 20.73 3.60 26.69
C VAL A 25 20.98 4.33 25.36
N MET A 26 22.23 4.66 25.06
CA MET A 26 22.58 5.33 23.80
C MET A 26 22.32 4.43 22.59
N LEU A 27 22.61 3.13 22.67
CA LEU A 27 22.28 2.14 21.63
C LEU A 27 20.76 1.96 21.47
N ALA A 28 20.01 1.88 22.56
CA ALA A 28 18.54 1.79 22.52
C ALA A 28 17.92 3.05 21.91
N ALA A 29 18.42 4.24 22.26
CA ALA A 29 17.97 5.52 21.69
C ALA A 29 18.33 5.63 20.20
N THR A 30 19.52 5.16 19.81
CA THR A 30 19.94 5.14 18.40
C THR A 30 19.04 4.20 17.60
N LEU A 31 18.75 2.99 18.11
CA LEU A 31 17.82 2.04 17.49
C LEU A 31 16.39 2.58 17.43
N TRP A 32 15.95 3.37 18.41
CA TRP A 32 14.66 4.05 18.38
C TRP A 32 14.61 5.20 17.37
N LEU A 33 15.71 5.96 17.23
CA LEU A 33 15.81 7.10 16.32
C LEU A 33 16.02 6.66 14.86
N THR A 34 16.71 5.54 14.62
CA THR A 34 16.98 4.99 13.28
C THR A 34 15.99 3.91 12.88
N GLY A 35 15.36 3.22 13.84
CA GLY A 35 14.26 2.29 13.64
C GLY A 35 12.98 3.04 13.31
N ARG A 36 12.98 3.77 12.19
CA ARG A 36 11.75 4.31 11.63
C ARG A 36 10.89 3.12 11.21
N PRO A 37 9.67 2.97 11.73
CA PRO A 37 8.75 2.01 11.15
C PRO A 37 8.55 2.43 9.69
N THR A 38 9.01 1.61 8.75
CA THR A 38 8.65 1.70 7.33
C THR A 38 7.19 1.25 7.19
N ALA A 39 6.27 1.93 7.87
CA ALA A 39 4.85 1.63 7.90
C ALA A 39 4.10 2.35 6.77
N ARG A 40 4.71 2.40 5.59
CA ARG A 40 3.98 2.51 4.32
C ARG A 40 4.40 1.27 3.55
N GLY A 41 3.64 0.19 3.77
CA GLY A 41 4.01 -1.17 3.36
C GLY A 41 4.56 -1.19 1.94
N ASP A 42 5.72 -1.82 1.78
CA ASP A 42 6.54 -1.80 0.57
C ASP A 42 5.68 -1.82 -0.69
N ALA A 43 5.71 -0.76 -1.48
CA ALA A 43 5.01 -0.75 -2.75
C ALA A 43 5.72 -1.70 -3.72
N ILE A 44 4.98 -2.58 -4.37
CA ILE A 44 5.52 -3.47 -5.40
C ILE A 44 5.07 -3.00 -6.78
N SER A 45 5.95 -3.11 -7.76
CA SER A 45 5.61 -2.86 -9.15
C SER A 45 4.94 -4.08 -9.75
N ILE A 46 3.79 -3.88 -10.41
CA ILE A 46 3.10 -4.86 -11.22
C ILE A 46 3.08 -4.39 -12.67
N GLU A 47 3.46 -5.27 -13.58
CA GLU A 47 3.47 -5.01 -15.01
C GLU A 47 2.94 -6.23 -15.74
N HIS A 48 1.79 -6.07 -16.39
CA HIS A 48 1.14 -7.10 -17.17
C HIS A 48 0.47 -6.48 -18.39
N ARG A 49 0.21 -7.32 -19.40
CA ARG A 49 -0.75 -6.99 -20.44
C ARG A 49 -2.15 -7.33 -19.91
N TRP A 50 -2.94 -6.30 -19.66
CA TRP A 50 -4.27 -6.45 -19.12
C TRP A 50 -5.27 -6.65 -20.24
N THR A 51 -6.11 -7.66 -20.08
CA THR A 51 -7.30 -7.84 -20.92
C THR A 51 -8.54 -7.71 -20.07
N ILE A 52 -9.69 -7.70 -20.71
CA ILE A 52 -10.94 -7.94 -20.03
C ILE A 52 -11.09 -9.42 -19.68
N CYS A 53 -11.57 -9.73 -18.47
CA CYS A 53 -11.82 -11.11 -18.07
C CYS A 53 -12.94 -11.73 -18.91
N GLY A 54 -12.72 -12.95 -19.41
CA GLY A 54 -13.67 -13.69 -20.24
C GLY A 54 -13.55 -13.44 -21.75
N GLU A 55 -12.96 -12.33 -22.19
CA GLU A 55 -12.82 -12.03 -23.63
C GLU A 55 -11.64 -12.76 -24.28
N ARG A 56 -10.51 -12.86 -23.57
CA ARG A 56 -9.29 -13.53 -24.04
C ARG A 56 -8.58 -14.22 -22.88
N ARG A 57 -7.80 -15.26 -23.17
CA ARG A 57 -6.89 -15.85 -22.18
C ARG A 57 -5.75 -14.87 -21.91
N SER A 58 -5.62 -14.41 -20.67
CA SER A 58 -4.51 -13.58 -20.18
C SER A 58 -4.11 -14.04 -18.78
N ALA A 59 -2.85 -13.80 -18.41
CA ALA A 59 -2.38 -14.00 -17.03
C ALA A 59 -2.95 -12.95 -16.07
N ALA A 60 -3.31 -11.77 -16.58
CA ALA A 60 -3.92 -10.68 -15.83
C ALA A 60 -5.12 -10.12 -16.59
N CYS A 61 -6.24 -9.93 -15.90
CA CYS A 61 -7.44 -9.37 -16.50
C CYS A 61 -8.25 -8.51 -15.52
N VAL A 62 -9.05 -7.60 -16.08
CA VAL A 62 -9.96 -6.71 -15.34
C VAL A 62 -11.34 -7.37 -15.25
N ILE A 63 -11.84 -7.54 -14.02
CA ILE A 63 -13.14 -8.16 -13.74
C ILE A 63 -14.22 -7.09 -13.81
N ASP A 64 -14.09 -6.06 -12.96
CA ASP A 64 -15.00 -4.92 -12.78
C ASP A 64 -14.18 -3.62 -12.66
N GLY A 65 -14.81 -2.46 -12.51
CA GLY A 65 -14.14 -1.16 -12.48
C GLY A 65 -13.22 -0.92 -11.27
N ASP A 66 -13.27 -1.79 -10.25
CA ASP A 66 -12.40 -1.74 -9.07
C ASP A 66 -11.72 -3.08 -8.75
N THR A 67 -11.93 -4.11 -9.56
CA THR A 67 -11.51 -5.48 -9.24
C THR A 67 -10.77 -6.12 -10.41
N VAL A 68 -9.56 -6.62 -10.12
CA VAL A 68 -8.69 -7.27 -11.12
C VAL A 68 -8.24 -8.65 -10.67
N ALA A 69 -7.83 -9.48 -11.64
CA ALA A 69 -7.26 -10.80 -11.39
C ALA A 69 -5.85 -10.93 -11.99
N ILE A 70 -4.96 -11.59 -11.25
CA ILE A 70 -3.63 -12.02 -11.72
C ILE A 70 -3.45 -13.49 -11.35
N GLY A 71 -3.57 -14.39 -12.32
CA GLY A 71 -3.63 -15.82 -12.08
C GLY A 71 -4.80 -16.18 -11.15
N LYS A 72 -4.48 -16.68 -9.95
CA LYS A 72 -5.48 -17.01 -8.91
C LYS A 72 -5.75 -15.86 -7.93
N ARG A 73 -4.95 -14.78 -7.98
CA ARG A 73 -5.08 -13.65 -7.08
C ARG A 73 -6.21 -12.76 -7.57
N ARG A 74 -7.09 -12.34 -6.66
CA ARG A 74 -8.08 -11.28 -6.88
C ARG A 74 -7.66 -10.07 -6.06
N ILE A 75 -7.69 -8.91 -6.69
CA ILE A 75 -7.25 -7.64 -6.09
C ILE A 75 -8.41 -6.66 -6.23
N ARG A 76 -8.89 -6.15 -5.09
CA ARG A 76 -9.83 -5.04 -4.98
C ARG A 76 -8.99 -3.76 -4.81
N LEU A 77 -9.14 -2.86 -5.76
CA LEU A 77 -8.49 -1.56 -5.77
C LEU A 77 -9.25 -0.65 -4.80
N THR A 78 -8.51 0.03 -3.93
CA THR A 78 -9.07 0.84 -2.83
C THR A 78 -8.96 2.33 -3.11
N GLY A 79 -9.69 3.15 -2.34
CA GLY A 79 -9.77 4.61 -2.52
C GLY A 79 -10.96 5.05 -3.37
N TYR A 80 -11.71 4.10 -3.94
CA TYR A 80 -12.90 4.36 -4.73
C TYR A 80 -13.80 3.11 -4.84
N ASP A 81 -15.06 3.36 -5.16
CA ASP A 81 -16.04 2.35 -5.55
C ASP A 81 -16.49 2.55 -6.99
N SER A 82 -16.80 1.45 -7.67
CA SER A 82 -17.21 1.44 -9.07
C SER A 82 -18.52 0.65 -9.24
N PRO A 83 -19.33 0.97 -10.26
CA PRO A 83 -20.50 0.16 -10.62
C PRO A 83 -20.12 -1.30 -10.89
N GLU A 84 -20.98 -2.23 -10.49
CA GLU A 84 -20.76 -3.68 -10.69
C GLU A 84 -21.43 -4.18 -11.98
N LEU A 85 -20.82 -5.16 -12.65
CA LEU A 85 -21.35 -5.70 -13.91
C LEU A 85 -22.70 -6.43 -13.74
N ASP A 86 -22.96 -6.97 -12.55
CA ASP A 86 -24.23 -7.57 -12.14
C ASP A 86 -25.09 -6.59 -11.34
N GLY A 87 -24.97 -5.29 -11.65
CA GLY A 87 -25.70 -4.20 -11.02
C GLY A 87 -27.22 -4.33 -11.04
N ALA A 88 -27.89 -3.53 -10.22
CA ALA A 88 -29.33 -3.56 -10.00
C ALA A 88 -30.16 -3.20 -11.24
N CYS A 89 -29.56 -2.54 -12.24
CA CYS A 89 -30.20 -2.11 -13.46
C CYS A 89 -29.25 -2.11 -14.67
N ALA A 90 -29.83 -1.93 -15.86
CA ALA A 90 -29.07 -1.91 -17.11
C ALA A 90 -28.10 -0.73 -17.24
N GLU A 91 -28.46 0.41 -16.66
CA GLU A 91 -27.63 1.63 -16.65
C GLU A 91 -26.37 1.43 -15.80
N GLU A 92 -26.52 0.92 -14.57
CA GLU A 92 -25.39 0.55 -13.71
C GLU A 92 -24.47 -0.45 -14.42
N SER A 93 -25.04 -1.49 -15.03
CA SER A 93 -24.26 -2.47 -15.79
C SER A 93 -23.54 -1.85 -17.00
N ALA A 94 -24.09 -0.79 -17.61
CA ALA A 94 -23.43 -0.06 -18.69
C ALA A 94 -22.25 0.75 -18.17
N ARG A 95 -22.46 1.52 -17.10
CA ARG A 95 -21.41 2.28 -16.41
C ARG A 95 -20.29 1.36 -15.90
N ALA A 96 -20.63 0.17 -15.42
CA ALA A 96 -19.66 -0.85 -15.00
C ALA A 96 -18.75 -1.30 -16.15
N ARG A 97 -19.30 -1.46 -17.38
CA ARG A 97 -18.49 -1.80 -18.57
C ARG A 97 -17.56 -0.67 -18.95
N ASP A 98 -18.02 0.57 -18.86
CA ASP A 98 -17.22 1.75 -19.15
C ASP A 98 -16.07 1.90 -18.14
N ALA A 99 -16.38 1.79 -16.84
CA ALA A 99 -15.39 1.79 -15.77
C ALA A 99 -14.35 0.66 -15.94
N ARG A 100 -14.80 -0.55 -16.28
CA ARG A 100 -13.94 -1.70 -16.55
C ARG A 100 -13.00 -1.46 -17.73
N ALA A 101 -13.51 -0.91 -18.83
CA ALA A 101 -12.71 -0.58 -20.00
C ALA A 101 -11.68 0.51 -19.68
N LEU A 102 -12.09 1.53 -18.94
CA LEU A 102 -11.25 2.64 -18.52
C LEU A 102 -10.11 2.19 -17.58
N LEU A 103 -10.41 1.30 -16.63
CA LEU A 103 -9.40 0.68 -15.76
C LEU A 103 -8.40 -0.15 -16.59
N ALA A 104 -8.87 -0.92 -17.57
CA ALA A 104 -7.98 -1.68 -18.45
C ALA A 104 -7.04 -0.78 -19.26
N ASP A 105 -7.53 0.34 -19.77
CA ASP A 105 -6.70 1.34 -20.46
C ASP A 105 -5.64 1.92 -19.52
N TRP A 106 -6.05 2.35 -18.32
CA TRP A 106 -5.14 2.89 -17.31
C TRP A 106 -4.02 1.93 -16.96
N LEU A 107 -4.36 0.66 -16.72
CA LEU A 107 -3.41 -0.38 -16.35
C LEU A 107 -2.43 -0.71 -17.50
N ASN A 108 -2.88 -0.61 -18.76
CA ASN A 108 -2.04 -0.88 -19.94
C ASN A 108 -1.13 0.28 -20.36
N ARG A 109 -1.27 1.47 -19.76
CA ARG A 109 -0.35 2.61 -19.98
C ARG A 109 1.08 2.38 -19.46
N GLY A 110 1.34 1.27 -18.76
CA GLY A 110 2.67 0.87 -18.28
C GLY A 110 2.66 0.32 -16.85
N PRO A 111 3.84 0.19 -16.21
CA PRO A 111 3.97 -0.35 -14.86
C PRO A 111 3.16 0.40 -13.79
N VAL A 112 2.62 -0.33 -12.83
CA VAL A 112 1.78 0.21 -11.74
C VAL A 112 2.40 -0.16 -10.40
N MET A 113 2.47 0.81 -9.49
CA MET A 113 2.86 0.56 -8.10
C MET A 113 1.62 0.27 -7.27
N VAL A 114 1.63 -0.84 -6.54
CA VAL A 114 0.58 -1.20 -5.58
C VAL A 114 1.15 -1.33 -4.17
N ASP A 115 0.42 -0.87 -3.16
CA ASP A 115 0.84 -0.92 -1.76
C ASP A 115 0.67 -2.31 -1.12
N GLY A 116 1.10 -2.48 0.14
CA GLY A 116 0.85 -3.71 0.90
C GLY A 116 1.85 -4.86 0.66
N GLY A 117 2.90 -4.64 -0.15
CA GLY A 117 4.02 -5.57 -0.28
C GLY A 117 3.63 -6.98 -0.71
N ASN A 118 4.34 -7.98 -0.18
CA ASN A 118 4.07 -9.39 -0.47
C ASN A 118 2.88 -9.96 0.34
N ASN A 119 2.43 -9.26 1.38
CA ASN A 119 1.36 -9.71 2.27
C ASN A 119 0.34 -8.58 2.51
N PRO A 120 -0.48 -8.23 1.51
CA PRO A 120 -1.45 -7.15 1.64
C PRO A 120 -2.61 -7.55 2.56
N PRO A 121 -3.32 -6.57 3.13
CA PRO A 121 -4.60 -6.82 3.77
C PRO A 121 -5.57 -7.48 2.78
N ARG A 122 -6.53 -8.26 3.31
CA ARG A 122 -7.56 -8.93 2.52
C ARG A 122 -8.93 -8.63 3.07
N ASP A 123 -9.91 -8.57 2.19
CA ASP A 123 -11.31 -8.49 2.60
C ASP A 123 -11.86 -9.86 3.04
N ARG A 124 -13.13 -9.89 3.48
CA ARG A 124 -13.82 -11.11 3.92
C ARG A 124 -13.96 -12.19 2.84
N TYR A 125 -13.80 -11.81 1.57
CA TYR A 125 -13.87 -12.71 0.41
C TYR A 125 -12.48 -13.20 -0.02
N GLY A 126 -11.43 -12.78 0.69
CA GLY A 126 -10.05 -13.13 0.41
C GLY A 126 -9.40 -12.32 -0.72
N ARG A 127 -10.03 -11.26 -1.23
CA ARG A 127 -9.42 -10.36 -2.22
C ARG A 127 -8.35 -9.52 -1.53
N GLU A 128 -7.22 -9.33 -2.19
CA GLU A 128 -6.20 -8.38 -1.73
C GLU A 128 -6.75 -6.96 -1.82
N LEU A 129 -6.57 -6.16 -0.79
CA LEU A 129 -6.89 -4.73 -0.79
C LEU A 129 -5.60 -3.98 -1.17
N ARG A 130 -5.63 -3.23 -2.26
CA ARG A 130 -4.47 -2.52 -2.81
C ARG A 130 -4.85 -1.12 -3.29
N ALA A 131 -4.14 -0.11 -2.84
CA ALA A 131 -4.13 1.18 -3.53
C ALA A 131 -3.13 1.12 -4.69
N ALA A 132 -3.50 1.68 -5.85
CA ALA A 132 -2.68 1.68 -7.05
C ALA A 132 -2.31 3.10 -7.48
N ARG A 133 -1.08 3.26 -7.95
CA ARG A 133 -0.56 4.52 -8.48
C ARG A 133 0.47 4.29 -9.57
N ARG A 134 0.65 5.29 -10.42
CA ARG A 134 1.65 5.32 -11.49
C ARG A 134 2.65 6.44 -11.20
N ILE A 135 3.93 6.13 -11.35
CA ILE A 135 4.98 7.16 -11.37
C ILE A 135 4.99 7.79 -12.76
N THR A 136 4.83 9.11 -12.82
CA THR A 136 4.92 9.91 -14.05
C THR A 136 6.10 10.91 -13.92
N PRO A 137 6.55 11.55 -15.00
CA PRO A 137 7.55 12.62 -14.92
C PRO A 137 7.12 13.79 -14.01
N ASP A 138 5.81 14.03 -13.90
CA ASP A 138 5.23 15.15 -13.15
C ASP A 138 4.90 14.79 -11.69
N GLY A 139 5.05 13.52 -11.29
CA GLY A 139 4.81 13.06 -9.93
C GLY A 139 4.16 11.67 -9.84
N GLU A 140 3.17 11.54 -8.97
CA GLU A 140 2.41 10.30 -8.81
C GLU A 140 0.95 10.53 -9.25
N GLU A 141 0.45 9.65 -10.11
CA GLU A 141 -0.96 9.61 -10.50
C GLU A 141 -1.63 8.45 -9.77
N TRP A 142 -2.58 8.75 -8.88
CA TRP A 142 -3.35 7.74 -8.16
C TRP A 142 -4.50 7.24 -9.03
N LEU A 143 -4.71 5.92 -9.02
CA LEU A 143 -5.81 5.32 -9.79
C LEU A 143 -7.18 5.80 -9.29
N ALA A 144 -7.36 5.90 -7.97
CA ALA A 144 -8.62 6.35 -7.38
C ALA A 144 -9.03 7.72 -7.90
N ASP A 145 -8.15 8.72 -7.78
CA ASP A 145 -8.37 10.07 -8.30
C ASP A 145 -8.66 10.04 -9.81
N TRP A 146 -7.86 9.28 -10.57
CA TRP A 146 -8.02 9.20 -12.03
C TRP A 146 -9.37 8.64 -12.48
N MET A 147 -9.90 7.65 -11.76
CA MET A 147 -11.21 7.03 -12.01
C MET A 147 -12.36 7.96 -11.60
N ILE A 148 -12.23 8.61 -10.44
CA ILE A 148 -13.23 9.56 -9.90
C ILE A 148 -13.33 10.80 -10.81
N GLU A 149 -12.21 11.39 -11.21
CA GLU A 149 -12.17 12.54 -12.11
C GLU A 149 -12.82 12.27 -13.48
N ARG A 150 -12.91 11.00 -13.88
CA ARG A 150 -13.56 10.57 -15.13
C ARG A 150 -15.01 10.18 -14.95
N GLY A 151 -15.56 10.25 -13.73
CA GLY A 151 -16.96 9.97 -13.44
C GLY A 151 -17.34 8.50 -13.60
N VAL A 152 -16.38 7.58 -13.54
CA VAL A 152 -16.62 6.12 -13.60
C VAL A 152 -16.51 5.43 -12.23
N ALA A 153 -16.28 6.24 -11.21
CA ALA A 153 -16.09 5.83 -9.83
C ALA A 153 -16.42 6.99 -8.90
N GLU A 154 -16.67 6.67 -7.65
CA GLU A 154 -16.90 7.62 -6.57
C GLU A 154 -15.94 7.31 -5.41
N GLY A 155 -15.61 8.33 -4.61
CA GLY A 155 -14.70 8.15 -3.47
C GLY A 155 -15.30 7.31 -2.34
N ASP A 156 -14.46 6.53 -1.65
CA ASP A 156 -14.84 5.60 -0.58
C ASP A 156 -15.00 6.25 0.81
N GLY A 157 -15.30 7.55 0.86
CA GLY A 157 -15.41 8.32 2.10
C GLY A 157 -16.55 7.84 3.02
N TRP A 158 -16.41 8.09 4.33
CA TRP A 158 -17.34 7.71 5.41
C TRP A 158 -18.81 8.18 5.25
N ILE A 159 -19.13 8.96 4.21
CA ILE A 159 -20.47 9.49 3.89
C ILE A 159 -20.87 9.15 2.43
N ALA A 160 -20.25 8.16 1.79
CA ALA A 160 -20.82 7.60 0.56
C ALA A 160 -22.05 6.76 0.96
N ALA A 161 -23.19 7.43 1.14
CA ALA A 161 -24.49 6.78 1.02
C ALA A 161 -24.47 5.93 -0.27
N HIS A 162 -25.02 4.72 -0.20
CA HIS A 162 -25.06 3.78 -1.33
C HIS A 162 -25.33 4.53 -2.64
N ILE A 163 -24.33 4.57 -3.51
CA ILE A 163 -24.41 5.33 -4.75
C ILE A 163 -25.41 4.61 -5.65
N ASN A 164 -26.44 5.33 -6.09
CA ASN A 164 -27.38 4.80 -7.05
C ASN A 164 -26.82 5.01 -8.46
N TRP A 165 -26.31 3.94 -9.05
CA TRP A 165 -25.76 3.94 -10.40
C TRP A 165 -26.83 3.78 -11.51
N CYS A 166 -28.11 3.78 -11.14
CA CYS A 166 -29.23 3.58 -12.07
C CYS A 166 -29.78 4.87 -12.71
N GLU A 167 -29.19 6.02 -12.40
CA GLU A 167 -29.62 7.34 -12.87
C GLU A 167 -28.55 8.05 -13.71
#